data_AF-A0A4Q7PL44-F1
#
_entry.id   AF-A0A4Q7PL44-F1
#
_cell.length_a   1.000
_cell.length_b   1.000
_cell.length_c   1.000
_cell.angle_alpha   90.00
_cell.angle_beta   90.00
_cell.angle_gamma   90.00
#
_symmetry.space_group_name_H-M   'P 1'
#
loop_
_entity.id
_entity.type
_entity.pdbx_description
1 polymer ?
#
loop_
_entity_poly.entity_id
_entity_poly.type
_entity_poly.pdbx_seq_one_letter_code
_entity_poly.pdbx_strand_id
1 'polypeptide(L)'
;MKTANKNDFGKSPEIKQITWEARCLSAPAVRKYCKKCGRKTDFVSSGQFRINAQKKSLDIWLIYRCAACKTSWNAEVFSRISPQRMPDGMLERFTRNDETLAAQYAMDCDFLRRNGVDPGTPSYNVSGEEFSLEEQVVLTIKSPQALPVKVSAIIREKLKLSQRVFSDLASEGKIRSIPEKDLNKCRLNHGIIVIFN
;
A
#
# COMPACT_ATOMS: atom_id res chain seq x y z
N MET A 1 59.12 -34.74 8.46
CA MET A 1 57.65 -34.94 8.44
C MET A 1 56.99 -33.61 8.72
N LYS A 2 56.37 -32.97 7.72
CA LYS A 2 55.54 -31.77 7.90
C LYS A 2 54.09 -32.23 7.94
N THR A 3 53.41 -32.01 9.06
CA THR A 3 51.97 -32.24 9.22
C THR A 3 51.22 -31.10 8.55
N ALA A 4 50.43 -31.43 7.54
CA ALA A 4 49.48 -30.54 6.89
C ALA A 4 48.27 -30.33 7.82
N ASN A 5 47.97 -29.08 8.15
CA ASN A 5 46.76 -28.73 8.86
C ASN A 5 45.64 -28.55 7.82
N LYS A 6 44.78 -29.56 7.70
CA LYS A 6 43.46 -29.43 7.09
C LYS A 6 42.51 -28.94 8.18
N ASN A 7 41.81 -27.83 7.93
CA ASN A 7 40.35 -27.73 8.10
C ASN A 7 39.93 -26.27 7.91
N ASP A 8 39.78 -25.87 6.65
CA ASP A 8 38.95 -24.72 6.27
C ASP A 8 37.60 -25.30 5.80
N PHE A 9 36.74 -25.65 6.77
CA PHE A 9 35.34 -25.95 6.47
C PHE A 9 34.62 -24.61 6.35
N GLY A 10 34.41 -24.17 5.11
CA GLY A 10 33.61 -22.99 4.79
C GLY A 10 32.27 -23.07 5.49
N LYS A 11 32.01 -22.13 6.40
CA LYS A 11 30.67 -21.91 6.96
C LYS A 11 29.73 -21.66 5.78
N SER A 12 28.70 -22.49 5.64
CA SER A 12 27.58 -22.18 4.75
C SER A 12 27.07 -20.78 5.11
N PRO A 13 26.76 -19.91 4.13
CA PRO A 13 26.27 -18.58 4.42
C PRO A 13 25.02 -18.67 5.30
N GLU A 14 25.03 -17.96 6.42
CA GLU A 14 23.90 -17.90 7.34
C GLU A 14 22.78 -17.09 6.68
N ILE A 15 21.63 -17.72 6.43
CA ILE A 15 20.48 -17.06 5.83
C ILE A 15 19.77 -16.24 6.90
N LYS A 16 19.79 -14.91 6.76
CA LYS A 16 19.09 -14.01 7.68
C LYS A 16 17.59 -13.96 7.39
N GLN A 17 16.79 -13.98 8.45
CA GLN A 17 15.34 -13.79 8.38
C GLN A 17 15.03 -12.37 8.85
N ILE A 18 14.64 -11.49 7.93
CA ILE A 18 14.37 -10.08 8.24
C ILE A 18 12.90 -9.78 7.99
N THR A 19 12.29 -9.00 8.88
CA THR A 19 10.92 -8.50 8.69
C THR A 19 10.92 -6.98 8.60
N TRP A 20 10.28 -6.46 7.56
CA TRP A 20 9.94 -5.05 7.43
C TRP A 20 8.45 -4.83 7.61
N GLU A 21 8.11 -3.74 8.31
CA GLU A 21 6.73 -3.26 8.42
C GLU A 21 6.58 -1.97 7.61
N ALA A 22 5.77 -2.04 6.55
CA ALA A 22 5.37 -0.90 5.75
C ALA A 22 4.06 -0.33 6.33
N ARG A 23 4.13 0.86 6.91
CA ARG A 23 2.97 1.55 7.49
C ARG A 23 2.59 2.75 6.64
N CYS A 24 1.34 2.80 6.21
CA CYS A 24 0.79 3.97 5.57
C CYS A 24 0.70 5.12 6.57
N LEU A 25 1.19 6.30 6.19
CA LEU A 25 1.10 7.51 7.00
C LEU A 25 -0.16 8.31 6.68
N SER A 26 -0.58 8.28 5.42
CA SER A 26 -1.81 8.94 4.99
C SER A 26 -2.37 8.30 3.72
N ALA A 27 -3.69 8.30 3.59
CA ALA A 27 -4.37 7.86 2.37
C ALA A 27 -3.88 8.68 1.16
N PRO A 28 -3.82 8.07 -0.04
CA PRO A 28 -3.37 8.76 -1.22
C PRO A 28 -4.28 9.96 -1.49
N ALA A 29 -3.66 11.11 -1.74
CA ALA A 29 -4.39 12.21 -2.34
C ALA A 29 -4.80 11.83 -3.76
N VAL A 30 -5.98 12.30 -4.18
CA VAL A 30 -6.46 12.10 -5.54
C VAL A 30 -6.47 13.42 -6.27
N ARG A 31 -5.99 13.41 -7.52
CA ARG A 31 -5.89 14.64 -8.30
C ARG A 31 -7.18 14.88 -9.08
N LYS A 32 -7.91 15.94 -8.73
CA LYS A 32 -9.22 16.28 -9.33
C LYS A 32 -9.33 17.77 -9.63
N TYR A 33 -10.11 18.13 -10.65
CA TYR A 33 -10.46 19.53 -10.90
C TYR A 33 -11.36 20.07 -9.79
N CYS A 34 -10.92 21.15 -9.13
CA CYS A 34 -11.70 21.84 -8.11
C CYS A 34 -12.39 23.06 -8.72
N LYS A 35 -13.73 23.05 -8.76
CA LYS A 35 -14.52 24.18 -9.30
C LYS A 35 -14.24 25.50 -8.56
N LYS A 36 -14.07 25.45 -7.23
CA LYS A 36 -13.79 26.65 -6.41
C LYS A 36 -12.38 27.21 -6.62
N CYS A 37 -11.40 26.35 -6.94
CA CYS A 37 -10.03 26.79 -7.22
C CYS A 37 -9.78 27.08 -8.71
N GLY A 38 -10.67 26.67 -9.61
CA GLY A 38 -10.49 26.79 -11.05
C GLY A 38 -9.37 25.93 -11.65
N ARG A 39 -8.79 24.98 -10.90
CA ARG A 39 -7.63 24.17 -11.34
C ARG A 39 -7.67 22.75 -10.79
N LYS A 40 -6.86 21.86 -11.38
CA LYS A 40 -6.56 20.54 -10.79
C LYS A 40 -5.80 20.73 -9.48
N THR A 41 -6.23 20.03 -8.45
CA THR A 41 -5.63 20.06 -7.13
C THR A 41 -5.80 18.71 -6.45
N ASP A 42 -5.11 18.54 -5.34
CA ASP A 42 -5.16 17.32 -4.56
C ASP A 42 -6.37 17.37 -3.63
N PHE A 43 -7.11 16.27 -3.60
CA PHE A 43 -8.22 16.03 -2.68
C PHE A 43 -7.81 14.92 -1.72
N VAL A 44 -8.01 15.16 -0.43
CA VAL A 44 -7.65 14.22 0.64
C VAL A 44 -8.92 13.71 1.30
N SER A 45 -8.97 12.41 1.62
CA SER A 45 -10.10 11.83 2.36
C SER A 45 -10.26 12.57 3.69
N SER A 46 -11.49 12.94 4.05
CA SER A 46 -11.76 13.53 5.36
C SER A 46 -12.02 12.49 6.45
N GLY A 47 -12.00 11.20 6.10
CA GLY A 47 -12.37 10.12 7.03
C GLY A 47 -13.87 10.05 7.35
N GLN A 48 -14.70 10.84 6.66
CA GLN A 48 -16.12 10.98 6.98
C GLN A 48 -17.00 10.47 5.83
N PHE A 49 -18.12 9.86 6.20
CA PHE A 49 -19.14 9.43 5.27
C PHE A 49 -20.33 10.39 5.27
N ARG A 50 -20.93 10.57 4.09
CA ARG A 50 -22.27 11.14 3.95
C ARG A 50 -23.22 9.99 3.67
N ILE A 51 -24.30 9.92 4.43
CA ILE A 51 -25.38 8.95 4.22
C ILE A 51 -26.64 9.74 3.93
N ASN A 52 -27.25 9.50 2.78
CA ASN A 52 -28.59 9.99 2.48
C ASN A 52 -29.54 8.80 2.43
N ALA A 53 -30.69 8.93 3.08
CA ALA A 53 -31.76 7.95 2.97
C ALA A 53 -32.88 8.52 2.09
N GLN A 54 -33.32 7.73 1.10
CA GLN A 54 -34.51 8.04 0.31
C GLN A 54 -35.38 6.79 0.18
N LYS A 55 -36.59 6.85 0.73
CA LYS A 55 -37.51 5.69 0.82
C LYS A 55 -36.80 4.50 1.49
N LYS A 56 -36.72 3.36 0.80
CA LYS A 56 -36.09 2.10 1.27
C LYS A 56 -34.65 1.94 0.76
N SER A 57 -34.00 3.00 0.31
CA SER A 57 -32.65 2.97 -0.23
C SER A 57 -31.74 4.00 0.43
N LEU A 58 -30.45 3.68 0.50
CA LEU A 58 -29.38 4.53 0.97
C LEU A 58 -28.43 4.86 -0.18
N ASP A 59 -27.92 6.08 -0.15
CA ASP A 59 -26.75 6.50 -0.90
C ASP A 59 -25.66 6.87 0.11
N ILE A 60 -24.46 6.32 -0.06
CA ILE A 60 -23.33 6.51 0.84
C ILE A 60 -22.14 7.00 0.04
N TRP A 61 -21.51 8.08 0.52
CA TRP A 61 -20.29 8.62 -0.05
C TRP A 61 -19.20 8.75 1.00
N LEU A 62 -17.95 8.49 0.61
CA LEU A 62 -16.77 8.94 1.34
C LEU A 62 -16.47 10.39 0.93
N ILE A 63 -16.32 11.27 1.91
CA ILE A 63 -16.09 12.70 1.67
C ILE A 63 -14.58 12.93 1.51
N TYR A 64 -14.23 13.64 0.44
CA TYR A 64 -12.91 14.18 0.20
C TYR A 64 -12.95 15.71 0.26
N ARG A 65 -11.83 16.32 0.64
CA ARG A 65 -11.68 17.77 0.73
C ARG A 65 -10.51 18.24 -0.12
N CYS A 66 -10.75 19.27 -0.93
CA CYS A 66 -9.69 19.97 -1.64
C CYS A 66 -8.63 20.44 -0.64
N ALA A 67 -7.36 20.07 -0.86
CA ALA A 67 -6.26 20.43 0.03
C ALA A 67 -6.14 21.96 0.20
N ALA A 68 -6.40 22.72 -0.88
CA ALA A 68 -6.27 24.17 -0.91
C ALA A 68 -7.47 24.93 -0.33
N CYS A 69 -8.70 24.63 -0.76
CA CYS A 69 -9.89 25.43 -0.43
C CYS A 69 -10.95 24.70 0.40
N LYS A 70 -10.69 23.44 0.78
CA LYS A 70 -11.55 22.58 1.61
C LYS A 70 -12.95 22.30 1.05
N THR A 71 -13.23 22.62 -0.22
CA THR A 71 -14.50 22.22 -0.86
C THR A 71 -14.60 20.70 -0.89
N SER A 72 -15.81 20.18 -0.70
CA SER A 72 -16.06 18.74 -0.74
C SER A 72 -16.10 18.21 -2.16
N TRP A 73 -15.62 16.98 -2.31
CA TRP A 73 -16.03 16.06 -3.35
C TRP A 73 -16.48 14.77 -2.67
N ASN A 74 -17.59 14.18 -3.11
CA ASN A 74 -18.17 12.98 -2.52
C ASN A 74 -17.88 11.80 -3.46
N ALA A 75 -17.08 10.85 -3.01
CA ALA A 75 -16.80 9.61 -3.74
C ALA A 75 -17.87 8.58 -3.38
N GLU A 76 -18.60 8.06 -4.36
CA GLU A 76 -19.69 7.11 -4.19
C GLU A 76 -19.15 5.76 -3.72
N VAL A 77 -19.61 5.34 -2.54
CA VAL A 77 -19.35 4.03 -1.94
C VAL A 77 -20.47 3.07 -2.31
N PHE A 78 -21.71 3.49 -2.07
CA PHE A 78 -22.91 2.77 -2.48
C PHE A 78 -23.94 3.74 -3.05
N SER A 79 -24.63 3.28 -4.09
CA SER A 79 -25.75 3.98 -4.71
C SER A 79 -26.99 3.10 -4.63
N ARG A 80 -28.10 3.66 -4.14
CA ARG A 80 -29.44 3.04 -4.13
C ARG A 80 -29.47 1.65 -3.52
N ILE A 81 -28.71 1.42 -2.46
CA ILE A 81 -28.64 0.13 -1.77
C ILE A 81 -29.73 0.01 -0.72
N SER A 82 -30.39 -1.13 -0.62
CA SER A 82 -31.31 -1.41 0.50
C SER A 82 -30.50 -1.58 1.79
N PRO A 83 -30.88 -0.95 2.92
CA PRO A 83 -30.21 -1.18 4.22
C PRO A 83 -30.09 -2.67 4.57
N GLN A 84 -31.10 -3.47 4.21
CA GLN A 84 -31.14 -4.92 4.48
C GLN A 84 -30.12 -5.74 3.68
N ARG A 85 -29.51 -5.16 2.63
CA ARG A 85 -28.46 -5.81 1.84
C ARG A 85 -27.06 -5.53 2.39
N MET A 86 -26.93 -4.64 3.37
CA MET A 86 -25.65 -4.39 4.02
C MET A 86 -25.35 -5.49 5.03
N PRO A 87 -24.09 -5.95 5.14
CA PRO A 87 -23.67 -6.80 6.24
C PRO A 87 -23.97 -6.16 7.60
N ASP A 88 -24.22 -7.02 8.59
CA ASP A 88 -24.51 -6.59 9.96
C ASP A 88 -23.41 -5.66 10.49
N GLY A 89 -23.83 -4.59 11.18
CA GLY A 89 -22.94 -3.56 11.72
C GLY A 89 -22.31 -2.61 10.69
N MET A 90 -22.39 -2.88 9.38
CA MET A 90 -21.75 -2.03 8.37
C MET A 90 -22.36 -0.62 8.32
N LEU A 91 -23.69 -0.50 8.43
CA LEU A 91 -24.36 0.80 8.47
C LEU A 91 -23.96 1.62 9.71
N GLU A 92 -23.75 0.97 10.85
CA GLU A 92 -23.28 1.64 12.06
C GLU A 92 -21.86 2.19 11.86
N ARG A 93 -20.96 1.40 11.26
CA ARG A 93 -19.60 1.83 10.94
C ARG A 93 -19.58 3.06 10.02
N PHE A 94 -20.44 3.10 9.00
CA PHE A 94 -20.60 4.31 8.18
C PHE A 94 -21.13 5.50 9.00
N THR A 95 -22.16 5.27 9.82
CA THR A 95 -22.81 6.32 10.62
C THR A 95 -21.85 6.94 11.63
N ARG A 96 -20.97 6.14 12.23
CA ARG A 96 -19.98 6.58 13.22
C ARG A 96 -18.68 7.11 12.61
N ASN A 97 -18.55 7.13 11.28
CA ASN A 97 -17.30 7.45 10.60
C ASN A 97 -16.13 6.58 11.07
N ASP A 98 -16.32 5.26 11.07
CA ASP A 98 -15.28 4.29 11.43
C ASP A 98 -13.99 4.57 10.64
N GLU A 99 -12.93 4.94 11.36
CA GLU A 99 -11.66 5.39 10.76
C GLU A 99 -11.01 4.30 9.91
N THR A 100 -11.13 3.04 10.35
CA THR A 100 -10.56 1.90 9.64
C THR A 100 -11.30 1.65 8.33
N LEU A 101 -12.63 1.77 8.33
CA LEU A 101 -13.46 1.66 7.12
C LEU A 101 -13.17 2.79 6.15
N ALA A 102 -13.05 4.03 6.64
CA ALA A 102 -12.72 5.17 5.81
C ALA A 102 -11.33 5.03 5.18
N ALA A 103 -10.34 4.55 5.94
CA ALA A 103 -9.01 4.25 5.44
C ALA A 103 -9.03 3.13 4.39
N GLN A 104 -9.80 2.06 4.59
CA GLN A 104 -9.96 0.97 3.61
C GLN A 104 -10.43 1.50 2.25
N TYR A 105 -11.51 2.28 2.22
CA TYR A 105 -11.98 2.90 0.97
C TYR A 105 -10.99 3.91 0.41
N ALA A 106 -10.37 4.73 1.25
CA ALA A 106 -9.43 5.75 0.78
C ALA A 106 -8.13 5.17 0.19
N MET A 107 -7.75 3.94 0.60
CA MET A 107 -6.58 3.21 0.10
C MET A 107 -6.90 2.30 -1.10
N ASP A 108 -8.18 2.02 -1.35
CA ASP A 108 -8.63 1.17 -2.44
C ASP A 108 -8.53 1.90 -3.79
N CYS A 109 -7.52 1.51 -4.58
CA CYS A 109 -7.29 2.09 -5.91
C CYS A 109 -8.42 1.83 -6.89
N ASP A 110 -9.11 0.70 -6.78
CA ASP A 110 -10.17 0.33 -7.72
C ASP A 110 -11.47 1.06 -7.36
N PHE A 111 -11.75 1.25 -6.07
CA PHE A 111 -12.76 2.21 -5.61
C PHE A 111 -12.54 3.62 -6.17
N LEU A 112 -11.31 4.13 -6.09
CA LEU A 112 -10.96 5.47 -6.56
C LEU A 112 -11.10 5.61 -8.08
N ARG A 113 -10.65 4.61 -8.84
CA ARG A 113 -10.81 4.57 -10.31
C ARG A 113 -12.27 4.50 -10.73
N ARG A 114 -13.10 3.70 -10.05
CA ARG A 114 -14.56 3.67 -10.28
C ARG A 114 -15.21 5.03 -10.03
N ASN A 115 -14.62 5.83 -9.14
CA ASN A 115 -15.02 7.21 -8.87
C ASN A 115 -14.39 8.25 -9.83
N GLY A 116 -13.76 7.79 -10.91
CA GLY A 116 -13.21 8.62 -11.98
C GLY A 116 -11.98 9.43 -11.59
N VAL A 117 -11.21 8.95 -10.60
CA VAL A 117 -9.95 9.57 -10.20
C VAL A 117 -8.83 8.53 -10.12
N ASP A 118 -7.63 8.94 -10.54
CA ASP A 118 -6.44 8.13 -10.33
C ASP A 118 -5.84 8.44 -8.95
N PRO A 119 -5.60 7.41 -8.11
CA PRO A 119 -4.89 7.59 -6.85
C PRO A 119 -3.45 8.02 -7.10
N GLY A 120 -2.99 9.01 -6.33
CA GLY A 120 -1.57 9.25 -6.16
C GLY A 120 -0.88 8.12 -5.38
N THR A 121 0.42 8.23 -5.21
CA THR A 121 1.16 7.34 -4.31
C THR A 121 0.86 7.75 -2.86
N PRO A 122 0.43 6.83 -1.99
CA PRO A 122 0.26 7.14 -0.56
C PRO A 122 1.61 7.44 0.09
N SER A 123 1.59 8.23 1.16
CA SER A 123 2.78 8.38 1.99
C SER A 123 2.89 7.17 2.93
N TYR A 124 4.09 6.62 3.07
CA TYR A 124 4.34 5.44 3.91
C TYR A 124 5.74 5.49 4.51
N ASN A 125 5.95 4.71 5.57
CA ASN A 125 7.24 4.46 6.19
C ASN A 125 7.51 2.96 6.23
N VAL A 126 8.79 2.58 6.19
CA VAL A 126 9.25 1.20 6.26
C VAL A 126 10.23 1.05 7.42
N SER A 127 9.81 0.34 8.46
CA SER A 127 10.67 -0.01 9.60
C SER A 127 11.22 -1.43 9.46
N GLY A 128 12.36 -1.69 10.11
CA GLY A 128 13.06 -2.98 10.09
C GLY A 128 14.55 -2.82 9.81
N GLU A 129 15.30 -3.89 10.06
CA GLU A 129 16.76 -3.98 9.91
C GLU A 129 17.17 -3.78 8.44
N GLU A 130 18.20 -2.96 8.20
CA GLU A 130 18.86 -2.86 6.90
C GLU A 130 19.93 -3.95 6.78
N PHE A 131 20.16 -4.41 5.56
CA PHE A 131 21.11 -5.48 5.26
C PHE A 131 21.90 -5.15 4.00
N SER A 132 23.06 -5.78 3.86
CA SER A 132 23.93 -5.67 2.70
C SER A 132 23.46 -6.58 1.57
N LEU A 133 23.67 -6.18 0.32
CA LEU A 133 23.24 -6.99 -0.84
C LEU A 133 24.05 -8.27 -1.03
N GLU A 134 25.18 -8.41 -0.34
CA GLU A 134 26.01 -9.61 -0.29
C GLU A 134 25.50 -10.66 0.70
N GLU A 135 24.52 -10.30 1.54
CA GLU A 135 23.92 -11.21 2.52
C GLU A 135 22.78 -12.00 1.90
N GLN A 136 22.67 -13.29 2.27
CA GLN A 136 21.50 -14.09 1.93
C GLN A 136 20.37 -13.77 2.90
N VAL A 137 19.28 -13.20 2.39
CA VAL A 137 18.18 -12.69 3.20
C VAL A 137 16.84 -13.21 2.70
N VAL A 138 16.04 -13.77 3.62
CA VAL A 138 14.60 -13.93 3.42
C VAL A 138 13.90 -12.75 4.08
N LEU A 139 13.46 -11.82 3.25
CA LEU A 139 12.79 -10.61 3.66
C LEU A 139 11.27 -10.80 3.63
N THR A 140 10.63 -10.65 4.78
CA THR A 140 9.18 -10.57 4.86
C THR A 140 8.75 -9.11 4.98
N ILE A 141 8.03 -8.58 3.99
CA ILE A 141 7.46 -7.24 4.03
C ILE A 141 5.99 -7.36 4.38
N LYS A 142 5.55 -6.74 5.48
CA LYS A 142 4.16 -6.76 5.95
C LYS A 142 3.57 -5.35 6.00
N SER A 143 2.26 -5.25 5.89
CA SER A 143 1.51 -4.02 6.14
C SER A 143 0.17 -4.35 6.81
N PRO A 144 -0.25 -3.58 7.84
CA PRO A 144 -1.57 -3.75 8.45
C PRO A 144 -2.74 -3.54 7.48
N GLN A 145 -2.52 -2.80 6.40
CA GLN A 145 -3.52 -2.46 5.40
C GLN A 145 -3.00 -2.71 3.98
N ALA A 146 -3.89 -2.83 3.00
CA ALA A 146 -3.49 -2.83 1.61
C ALA A 146 -2.78 -1.50 1.29
N LEU A 147 -1.51 -1.59 0.89
CA LEU A 147 -0.69 -0.45 0.54
C LEU A 147 -0.44 -0.48 -0.96
N PRO A 148 -1.07 0.39 -1.77
CA PRO A 148 -0.98 0.35 -3.23
C PRO A 148 0.37 0.84 -3.79
N VAL A 149 1.46 0.58 -3.06
CA VAL A 149 2.83 0.87 -3.42
C VAL A 149 3.47 -0.39 -3.98
N LYS A 150 4.27 -0.23 -5.04
CA LYS A 150 5.00 -1.33 -5.66
C LYS A 150 6.05 -1.87 -4.69
N VAL A 151 6.20 -3.19 -4.64
CA VAL A 151 7.24 -3.82 -3.78
C VAL A 151 8.64 -3.33 -4.18
N SER A 152 8.92 -3.15 -5.48
CA SER A 152 10.19 -2.57 -5.91
C SER A 152 10.43 -1.15 -5.42
N ALA A 153 9.39 -0.33 -5.22
CA ALA A 153 9.57 1.02 -4.67
C ALA A 153 9.98 0.95 -3.20
N ILE A 154 9.29 0.13 -2.41
CA ILE A 154 9.59 -0.10 -0.99
C ILE A 154 11.06 -0.53 -0.81
N ILE A 155 11.50 -1.53 -1.58
CA ILE A 155 12.85 -2.08 -1.47
C ILE A 155 13.90 -1.06 -1.90
N ARG A 156 13.70 -0.39 -3.05
CA ARG A 156 14.66 0.59 -3.55
C ARG A 156 14.79 1.79 -2.64
N GLU A 157 13.69 2.28 -2.08
CA GLU A 157 13.74 3.40 -1.15
C GLU A 157 14.45 3.01 0.15
N LYS A 158 14.12 1.85 0.73
CA LYS A 158 14.70 1.39 1.99
C LYS A 158 16.19 1.06 1.88
N LEU A 159 16.61 0.42 0.80
CA LEU A 159 18.01 0.04 0.54
C LEU A 159 18.77 1.07 -0.32
N LYS A 160 18.15 2.22 -0.63
CA LYS A 160 18.74 3.31 -1.44
C LYS A 160 19.26 2.84 -2.81
N LEU A 161 18.53 1.94 -3.46
CA LEU A 161 18.90 1.37 -4.76
C LEU A 161 18.33 2.20 -5.91
N SER A 162 19.13 2.34 -6.97
CA SER A 162 18.62 2.85 -8.24
C SER A 162 17.67 1.83 -8.91
N GLN A 163 16.82 2.30 -9.82
CA GLN A 163 15.97 1.39 -10.62
C GLN A 163 16.81 0.40 -11.44
N ARG A 164 17.96 0.84 -11.95
CA ARG A 164 18.87 0.00 -12.73
C ARG A 164 19.41 -1.15 -11.89
N VAL A 165 20.02 -0.84 -10.74
CA VAL A 165 20.58 -1.85 -9.81
C VAL A 165 19.52 -2.86 -9.39
N PHE A 166 18.31 -2.40 -9.02
CA PHE A 166 17.22 -3.31 -8.68
C PHE A 166 16.82 -4.22 -9.85
N SER A 167 16.78 -3.69 -11.07
CA SER A 167 16.39 -4.45 -12.26
C SER A 167 17.46 -5.49 -12.63
N ASP A 168 18.74 -5.15 -12.48
CA ASP A 168 19.87 -6.06 -12.69
C ASP A 168 19.84 -7.22 -11.68
N LEU A 169 19.59 -6.93 -10.39
CA LEU A 169 19.40 -7.98 -9.37
C LEU A 169 18.22 -8.90 -9.72
N ALA A 170 17.13 -8.35 -10.25
CA ALA A 170 15.94 -9.12 -10.57
C ALA A 170 16.14 -10.00 -11.81
N SER A 171 16.81 -9.49 -12.85
CA SER A 171 17.11 -10.27 -14.06
C SER A 171 18.15 -11.37 -13.80
N GLU A 172 19.08 -11.15 -12.88
CA GLU A 172 20.07 -12.15 -12.43
C GLU A 172 19.48 -13.19 -11.46
N GLY A 173 18.21 -13.04 -11.04
CA GLY A 173 17.56 -13.94 -10.08
C GLY A 173 18.05 -13.79 -8.64
N LYS A 174 18.85 -12.75 -8.35
CA LYS A 174 19.33 -12.41 -7.00
C LYS A 174 18.23 -11.83 -6.11
N ILE A 175 17.17 -11.27 -6.70
CA ILE A 175 15.97 -10.86 -5.96
C ILE A 175 14.71 -11.46 -6.60
N ARG A 176 13.91 -12.17 -5.79
CA ARG A 176 12.65 -12.79 -6.25
C ARG A 176 11.61 -12.87 -5.14
N SER A 177 10.34 -12.94 -5.48
CA SER A 177 9.26 -13.09 -4.49
C SER A 177 8.76 -14.52 -4.36
N ILE A 178 8.11 -14.81 -3.22
CA ILE A 178 7.31 -16.01 -2.99
C ILE A 178 5.87 -15.57 -2.65
N PRO A 179 4.84 -16.00 -3.40
CA PRO A 179 4.95 -16.65 -4.71
C PRO A 179 5.59 -15.75 -5.76
N GLU A 180 6.11 -16.32 -6.85
CA GLU A 180 6.84 -15.59 -7.87
C GLU A 180 5.94 -14.55 -8.57
N LYS A 181 6.32 -13.27 -8.41
CA LYS A 181 5.65 -12.11 -8.98
C LYS A 181 6.67 -11.13 -9.51
N ASP A 182 6.29 -10.43 -10.58
CA ASP A 182 7.04 -9.26 -11.08
C ASP A 182 7.03 -8.14 -10.03
N LEU A 183 8.14 -7.97 -9.32
CA LEU A 183 8.30 -6.98 -8.24
C LEU A 183 8.14 -5.52 -8.72
N ASN A 184 8.31 -5.26 -10.02
CA ASN A 184 8.09 -3.94 -10.62
C ASN A 184 6.61 -3.64 -10.90
N LYS A 185 5.74 -4.65 -10.81
CA LYS A 185 4.29 -4.52 -11.04
C LYS A 185 3.47 -4.85 -9.80
N CYS A 186 3.94 -5.77 -8.95
CA CYS A 186 3.19 -6.19 -7.78
C CYS A 186 3.16 -5.10 -6.70
N ARG A 187 1.99 -4.89 -6.12
CA ARG A 187 1.75 -3.97 -5.01
C ARG A 187 1.64 -4.73 -3.70
N LEU A 188 2.02 -4.10 -2.60
CA LEU A 188 1.95 -4.71 -1.28
C LEU A 188 0.49 -4.82 -0.80
N ASN A 189 -0.09 -6.01 -0.93
CA ASN A 189 -1.44 -6.29 -0.44
C ASN A 189 -1.35 -7.12 0.86
N HIS A 190 -1.04 -6.45 1.98
CA HIS A 190 -0.78 -6.99 3.33
C HIS A 190 0.57 -7.66 3.57
N GLY A 191 1.07 -8.43 2.61
CA GLY A 191 2.36 -9.10 2.80
C GLY A 191 2.97 -9.66 1.53
N ILE A 192 4.29 -9.76 1.53
CA ILE A 192 5.06 -10.50 0.53
C ILE A 192 6.36 -11.02 1.14
N ILE A 193 6.82 -12.17 0.68
CA ILE A 193 8.16 -12.69 0.97
C ILE A 193 9.04 -12.43 -0.24
N VAL A 194 10.25 -11.92 -0.01
CA VAL A 194 11.27 -11.63 -1.02
C VAL A 194 12.57 -12.28 -0.59
N ILE A 195 13.21 -13.00 -1.49
CA ILE A 195 14.51 -13.64 -1.27
C ILE A 195 15.59 -12.80 -1.94
N PHE A 196 16.66 -12.52 -1.21
CA PHE A 196 17.93 -12.00 -1.69
C PHE A 196 18.99 -13.10 -1.61
N ASN A 197 19.67 -13.37 -2.72
CA ASN A 197 20.66 -14.44 -2.89
C ASN A 197 22.04 -13.91 -3.30
#